data_AF-A0A212CLX4-F1
#
_entry.id   AF-A0A212CLX4-F1
#
_cell.length_a   1.000
_cell.length_b   1.000
_cell.length_c   1.000
_cell.angle_alpha   90.00
_cell.angle_beta   90.00
_cell.angle_gamma   90.00
#
_symmetry.space_group_name_H-M   'P 1'
#
loop_
_entity.id
_entity.type
_entity.pdbx_description
1 polymer ?
#
loop_
_entity_poly.entity_id
_entity_poly.type
_entity_poly.pdbx_seq_one_letter_code
_entity_poly.pdbx_strand_id
1 'polypeptide(L)'
;EKKEKKQQPVAGSADSKPVDVSRLDLRIGCIITARKHPDADSLYVEEVDVGETAPRTVVSGLVNHVPLEQMRGVVSQAMVMCASSPEKVEILAPPNGSVPGDRITFDAFPGEPDKELNPKKKIWEQIQPDLYTNDVCVATYKGAPF
;
A
#
# COMPACT_ATOMS: atom_id res chain seq x y z
N GLU A 1 -40.23 -37.59 -7.25
CA GLU A 1 -40.11 -36.30 -7.96
C GLU A 1 -39.19 -35.39 -7.17
N LYS A 2 -37.96 -35.17 -7.65
CA LYS A 2 -36.86 -34.56 -6.89
C LYS A 2 -36.53 -33.21 -7.53
N LYS A 3 -36.79 -32.15 -6.77
CA LYS A 3 -36.67 -30.74 -7.15
C LYS A 3 -35.22 -30.42 -7.56
N GLU A 4 -35.07 -30.03 -8.83
CA GLU A 4 -33.82 -29.66 -9.46
C GLU A 4 -33.26 -28.39 -8.81
N LYS A 5 -32.05 -28.50 -8.25
CA LYS A 5 -31.34 -27.43 -7.57
C LYS A 5 -30.61 -26.62 -8.65
N LYS A 6 -31.16 -25.44 -8.96
CA LYS A 6 -30.55 -24.40 -9.82
C LYS A 6 -29.10 -24.19 -9.40
N GLN A 7 -28.16 -24.61 -10.25
CA GLN A 7 -26.73 -24.35 -10.09
C GLN A 7 -26.50 -22.85 -10.20
N GLN A 8 -25.98 -22.26 -9.12
CA GLN A 8 -25.31 -20.97 -9.19
C GLN A 8 -24.08 -21.11 -10.09
N PRO A 9 -23.75 -20.10 -10.91
CA PRO A 9 -22.48 -20.10 -11.62
C PRO A 9 -21.36 -20.11 -10.58
N VAL A 10 -20.58 -21.19 -10.60
CA VAL A 10 -19.31 -21.27 -9.87
C VAL A 10 -18.40 -20.19 -10.45
N ALA A 11 -18.14 -19.13 -9.68
CA ALA A 11 -17.14 -18.13 -10.00
C ALA A 11 -15.80 -18.86 -10.18
N GLY A 12 -15.34 -18.92 -11.42
CA GLY A 12 -14.12 -19.63 -11.80
C GLY A 12 -12.89 -19.03 -11.13
N SER A 13 -12.13 -19.91 -10.48
CA SER A 13 -10.66 -19.96 -10.48
C SER A 13 -9.91 -18.63 -10.28
N ALA A 14 -10.05 -18.01 -9.11
CA ALA A 14 -9.14 -16.98 -8.60
C ALA A 14 -8.11 -17.54 -7.58
N ASP A 15 -7.80 -18.84 -7.68
CA ASP A 15 -6.97 -19.56 -6.70
C ASP A 15 -5.67 -20.13 -7.29
N SER A 16 -5.35 -19.80 -8.55
CA SER A 16 -4.16 -20.29 -9.26
C SER A 16 -3.14 -19.20 -9.59
N LYS A 17 -3.41 -17.94 -9.19
CA LYS A 17 -2.45 -16.85 -9.40
C LYS A 17 -1.41 -16.86 -8.27
N PRO A 18 -0.11 -16.73 -8.58
CA PRO A 18 0.90 -16.55 -7.56
C PRO A 18 0.52 -15.41 -6.61
N VAL A 19 0.83 -15.59 -5.32
CA VAL A 19 0.67 -14.55 -4.32
C VAL A 19 1.94 -13.70 -4.38
N ASP A 20 1.84 -12.62 -5.14
CA ASP A 20 2.95 -11.70 -5.37
C ASP A 20 2.47 -10.25 -5.33
N VAL A 21 3.44 -9.33 -5.38
CA VAL A 21 3.22 -7.89 -5.24
C VAL A 21 2.29 -7.30 -6.31
N SER A 22 2.10 -7.95 -7.46
CA SER A 22 1.20 -7.47 -8.51
C SER A 22 -0.26 -7.38 -8.06
N ARG A 23 -0.64 -8.16 -7.04
CA ARG A 23 -1.97 -8.14 -6.44
C ARG A 23 -2.22 -6.95 -5.52
N LEU A 24 -1.16 -6.25 -5.10
CA LEU A 24 -1.27 -5.05 -4.27
C LEU A 24 -1.54 -3.82 -5.16
N ASP A 25 -2.52 -3.00 -4.78
CA ASP A 25 -2.74 -1.69 -5.41
C ASP A 25 -1.84 -0.65 -4.71
N LEU A 26 -0.58 -0.60 -5.14
CA LEU A 26 0.39 0.38 -4.67
C LEU A 26 0.36 1.60 -5.59
N ARG A 27 0.04 2.76 -5.02
CA ARG A 27 -0.01 4.02 -5.75
C ARG A 27 0.76 5.11 -5.04
N ILE A 28 1.32 6.00 -5.82
CA ILE A 28 1.81 7.30 -5.37
C ILE A 28 0.61 8.12 -4.92
N GLY A 29 0.73 8.75 -3.75
CA GLY A 29 -0.19 9.78 -3.33
C GLY A 29 0.55 10.96 -2.76
N CYS A 30 -0.15 12.02 -2.35
CA CYS A 30 0.44 13.22 -1.77
C CYS A 30 -0.34 13.65 -0.54
N ILE A 31 0.35 13.81 0.58
CA ILE A 31 -0.26 14.28 1.83
C ILE A 31 -0.54 15.77 1.66
N ILE A 32 -1.81 16.09 1.44
CA ILE A 32 -2.31 17.46 1.36
C ILE A 32 -2.29 18.07 2.76
N THR A 33 -2.88 17.36 3.72
CA THR A 33 -2.95 17.80 5.11
C THR A 33 -2.59 16.66 6.04
N ALA A 34 -1.91 16.98 7.13
CA ALA A 34 -1.67 16.06 8.24
C ALA A 34 -1.99 16.80 9.54
N ARG A 35 -2.66 16.12 10.47
CA ARG A 35 -3.01 16.61 11.80
C ARG A 35 -2.92 15.49 12.82
N LYS A 36 -2.64 15.80 14.08
CA LYS A 36 -2.72 14.79 15.16
C LYS A 36 -4.17 14.33 15.33
N HIS A 37 -4.36 13.04 15.58
CA HIS A 37 -5.69 12.51 15.86
C HIS A 37 -6.19 13.10 17.19
N PRO A 38 -7.43 13.63 17.24
CA PRO A 38 -7.94 14.31 18.43
C PRO A 38 -8.00 13.42 19.67
N ASP A 39 -8.30 12.12 19.47
CA ASP A 39 -8.44 11.14 20.55
C ASP A 39 -7.26 10.15 20.66
N ALA A 40 -6.19 10.32 19.88
CA ALA A 40 -5.07 9.37 19.87
C ALA A 40 -3.72 10.06 19.63
N ASP A 41 -2.93 10.21 20.69
CA ASP A 41 -1.66 10.94 20.68
C ASP A 41 -0.58 10.30 19.81
N SER A 42 -0.70 9.00 19.51
CA SER A 42 0.25 8.24 18.69
C SER A 42 -0.11 8.21 17.20
N LEU A 43 -1.26 8.79 16.81
CA LEU A 43 -1.78 8.72 15.44
C LEU A 43 -1.85 10.11 14.78
N TYR A 44 -1.50 10.15 13.50
CA TYR A 44 -1.82 11.24 12.60
C TYR A 44 -3.03 10.88 11.75
N VAL A 45 -3.81 11.89 11.40
CA VAL A 45 -4.86 11.85 10.38
C VAL A 45 -4.37 12.67 9.21
N GLU A 46 -4.19 12.02 8.08
CA GLU A 46 -3.71 12.58 6.83
C GLU A 46 -4.81 12.57 5.78
N GLU A 47 -4.87 13.62 4.97
CA GLU A 47 -5.63 13.63 3.72
C GLU A 47 -4.63 13.46 2.58
N VAL A 48 -4.71 12.31 1.91
CA VAL A 48 -3.77 11.88 0.88
C VAL A 48 -4.49 11.91 -0.47
N ASP A 49 -4.01 12.75 -1.38
CA ASP A 49 -4.40 12.70 -2.79
C ASP A 49 -3.78 11.46 -3.42
N VAL A 50 -4.57 10.55 -3.98
CA VAL A 50 -4.08 9.35 -4.68
C VAL A 50 -4.48 9.36 -6.16
N GLY A 51 -4.70 10.55 -6.74
CA GLY A 51 -5.17 10.72 -8.11
C GLY A 51 -6.63 10.32 -8.30
N GLU A 52 -7.40 10.24 -7.21
CA GLU A 52 -8.85 10.03 -7.24
C GLU A 52 -9.60 11.37 -7.24
N THR A 53 -10.92 11.34 -7.43
CA THR A 53 -11.75 12.56 -7.44
C THR A 53 -11.78 13.28 -6.09
N ALA A 54 -11.47 12.58 -5.01
CA ALA A 54 -11.37 13.14 -3.66
C ALA A 54 -10.17 12.53 -2.93
N PRO A 55 -9.51 13.30 -2.04
CA PRO A 55 -8.45 12.77 -1.19
C PRO A 55 -8.97 11.67 -0.26
N ARG A 56 -8.11 10.70 0.06
CA ARG A 56 -8.40 9.65 1.03
C ARG A 56 -7.90 10.06 2.41
N THR A 57 -8.72 9.80 3.42
CA THR A 57 -8.29 9.92 4.82
C THR A 57 -7.49 8.70 5.23
N VAL A 58 -6.24 8.90 5.62
CA VAL A 58 -5.32 7.87 6.11
C VAL A 58 -5.02 8.16 7.58
N VAL A 59 -4.93 7.11 8.39
CA VAL A 59 -4.54 7.23 9.80
C VAL A 59 -3.24 6.47 10.01
N SER A 60 -2.18 7.17 10.38
CA SER A 60 -0.82 6.64 10.45
C SER A 60 -0.25 6.77 11.86
N GLY A 61 0.33 5.69 12.38
CA GLY A 61 0.96 5.64 13.71
C GLY A 61 2.36 6.25 13.76
N LEU A 62 2.57 7.37 13.06
CA LEU A 62 3.90 7.94 12.83
C LEU A 62 4.27 9.05 13.80
N VAL A 63 3.42 9.40 14.78
CA VAL A 63 3.66 10.56 15.67
C VAL A 63 5.00 10.48 16.42
N ASN A 64 5.41 9.27 16.81
CA ASN A 64 6.66 9.04 17.55
C ASN A 64 7.89 8.89 16.64
N HIS A 65 7.69 8.79 15.32
CA HIS A 65 8.75 8.48 14.36
C HIS A 65 9.02 9.63 13.40
N VAL A 66 7.97 10.33 12.96
CA VAL A 66 8.03 11.39 11.97
C VAL A 66 7.36 12.64 12.53
N PRO A 67 8.07 13.79 12.61
CA PRO A 67 7.47 15.04 13.02
C PRO A 67 6.44 15.51 11.98
N LEU A 68 5.38 16.16 12.43
CA LEU A 68 4.28 16.63 11.58
C LEU A 68 4.74 17.54 10.42
N GLU A 69 5.82 18.28 10.63
CA GLU A 69 6.41 19.17 9.61
C GLU A 69 6.98 18.39 8.42
N GLN A 70 7.49 17.17 8.64
CA GLN A 70 7.95 16.27 7.60
C GLN A 70 6.81 15.50 6.93
N MET A 71 5.58 15.56 7.45
CA MET A 71 4.43 14.88 6.84
C MET A 71 3.70 15.75 5.81
N ARG A 72 3.72 17.08 5.96
CA ARG A 72 3.00 17.96 5.02
C ARG A 72 3.77 18.11 3.71
N GLY A 73 3.09 17.87 2.59
CA GLY A 73 3.67 18.03 1.25
C GLY A 73 4.60 16.89 0.83
N VAL A 74 4.68 15.81 1.61
CA VAL A 74 5.36 14.59 1.19
C VAL A 74 4.41 13.76 0.31
N VAL A 75 4.97 13.30 -0.80
CA VAL A 75 4.29 12.41 -1.74
C VAL A 75 4.15 11.02 -1.08
N SER A 76 3.08 10.83 -0.30
CA SER A 76 2.73 9.58 0.38
C SER A 76 1.94 8.61 -0.47
N GLN A 77 2.47 7.41 -0.60
CA GLN A 77 1.72 6.26 -1.10
C GLN A 77 0.55 5.93 -0.14
N ALA A 78 -0.62 5.51 -0.64
CA ALA A 78 -1.73 5.08 0.23
C ALA A 78 -1.24 3.96 1.17
N MET A 79 -1.55 4.08 2.47
CA MET A 79 -0.86 3.38 3.57
C MET A 79 0.65 3.62 3.49
N VAL A 80 1.16 4.59 4.26
CA VAL A 80 2.56 5.07 4.16
C VAL A 80 3.54 3.90 4.23
N MET A 81 4.12 3.51 3.09
CA MET A 81 5.18 2.51 3.10
C MET A 81 6.44 3.16 3.67
N CYS A 82 6.90 2.56 4.77
CA CYS A 82 8.09 2.98 5.46
C CYS A 82 9.09 1.83 5.46
N ALA A 83 10.36 2.16 5.26
CA ALA A 83 11.44 1.29 5.67
C ALA A 83 11.58 1.41 7.19
N SER A 84 11.36 0.31 7.92
CA SER A 84 11.58 0.26 9.35
C SER A 84 12.79 -0.59 9.69
N SER A 85 13.60 -0.08 10.59
CA SER A 85 14.68 -0.78 11.30
C SER A 85 14.38 -0.72 12.80
N PRO A 86 15.01 -1.56 13.64
CA PRO A 86 14.82 -1.49 15.10
C PRO A 86 15.09 -0.11 15.70
N GLU A 87 15.88 0.72 15.02
CA GLU A 87 16.33 2.02 15.51
C GLU A 87 15.63 3.21 14.83
N LYS A 88 15.10 3.04 13.61
CA LYS A 88 14.57 4.15 12.81
C LYS A 88 13.49 3.70 11.82
N VAL A 89 12.51 4.57 11.59
CA VAL A 89 11.50 4.43 10.53
C VAL A 89 11.67 5.59 9.56
N GLU A 90 11.81 5.29 8.27
CA GLU A 90 11.95 6.27 7.19
C GLU A 90 10.88 6.05 6.13
N ILE A 91 10.27 7.14 5.67
CA ILE A 91 9.24 7.10 4.63
C ILE A 91 9.92 6.85 3.29
N LEU A 92 9.37 5.94 2.47
CA LEU A 92 9.87 5.73 1.11
C LEU A 92 9.53 6.95 0.24
N ALA A 93 10.55 7.51 -0.41
CA ALA A 93 10.39 8.60 -1.36
C ALA A 93 10.15 8.05 -2.78
N PRO A 94 9.13 8.52 -3.50
CA PRO A 94 8.96 8.16 -4.91
C PRO A 94 10.01 8.84 -5.80
N PRO A 95 10.22 8.34 -7.03
CA PRO A 95 11.14 8.96 -7.97
C PRO A 95 10.71 10.38 -8.34
N ASN A 96 11.68 11.21 -8.72
CA ASN A 96 11.42 12.60 -9.12
C ASN A 96 10.49 12.65 -10.33
N GLY A 97 9.39 13.39 -10.21
CA GLY A 97 8.38 13.53 -11.27
C GLY A 97 7.17 12.63 -11.11
N SER A 98 7.12 11.78 -10.09
CA SER A 98 5.89 11.03 -9.76
C SER A 98 4.74 11.95 -9.40
N VAL A 99 3.54 11.61 -9.88
CA VAL A 99 2.31 12.34 -9.61
C VAL A 99 1.35 11.49 -8.75
N PRO A 100 0.47 12.13 -7.95
CA PRO A 100 -0.59 11.41 -7.26
C PRO A 100 -1.42 10.55 -8.23
N GLY A 101 -1.56 9.27 -7.89
CA GLY A 101 -2.24 8.27 -8.71
C GLY A 101 -1.33 7.41 -9.57
N ASP A 102 -0.04 7.75 -9.70
CA ASP A 102 0.92 6.89 -10.40
C ASP A 102 0.96 5.51 -9.75
N ARG A 103 0.80 4.48 -10.57
CA ARG A 103 0.80 3.12 -10.09
C ARG A 103 2.24 2.61 -10.01
N ILE A 104 2.58 2.05 -8.86
CA ILE A 104 3.83 1.31 -8.68
C ILE A 104 3.63 -0.08 -9.27
N THR A 105 4.50 -0.44 -10.21
CA THR A 105 4.51 -1.75 -10.85
C THR A 105 5.92 -2.30 -10.85
N PHE A 106 6.03 -3.61 -10.72
CA PHE A 106 7.30 -4.31 -10.76
C PHE A 106 7.40 -5.01 -12.10
N ASP A 107 8.39 -4.67 -12.93
CA ASP A 107 8.57 -5.30 -14.25
C ASP A 107 8.71 -6.83 -14.15
N ALA A 108 9.31 -7.32 -13.05
CA ALA A 108 9.45 -8.74 -12.77
C ALA A 108 8.13 -9.44 -12.38
N PHE A 109 7.10 -8.68 -11.98
CA PHE A 109 5.81 -9.19 -11.52
C PHE A 109 4.65 -8.46 -12.24
N PRO A 110 4.44 -8.76 -13.53
CA PRO A 110 3.35 -8.16 -14.28
C PRO A 110 2.00 -8.68 -13.77
N GLY A 111 1.07 -7.78 -13.46
CA GLY A 111 -0.27 -8.15 -13.04
C GLY A 111 -1.18 -6.98 -12.69
N GLU A 112 -2.48 -7.28 -12.59
CA GLU A 112 -3.50 -6.33 -12.14
C GLU A 112 -3.76 -6.52 -10.65
N PRO A 113 -3.96 -5.42 -9.91
CA PRO A 113 -4.12 -5.49 -8.47
C PRO A 113 -5.53 -5.98 -8.14
N ASP A 114 -5.68 -6.64 -7.01
CA ASP A 114 -7.00 -7.02 -6.52
C ASP A 114 -7.75 -5.74 -6.09
N LYS A 115 -9.02 -5.58 -6.50
CA LYS A 115 -9.85 -4.44 -6.08
C LYS A 115 -9.99 -4.33 -4.56
N GLU A 116 -9.98 -5.48 -3.89
CA GLU A 116 -9.97 -5.59 -2.44
C GLU A 116 -9.18 -6.85 -2.05
N LEU A 117 -8.18 -6.69 -1.20
CA LEU A 117 -7.39 -7.82 -0.70
C LEU A 117 -8.23 -8.63 0.29
N ASN A 118 -8.45 -9.91 0.00
CA ASN A 118 -9.19 -10.79 0.90
C ASN A 118 -8.39 -11.05 2.19
N PRO A 119 -8.86 -10.60 3.38
CA PRO A 119 -8.13 -10.78 4.64
C PRO A 119 -7.91 -12.25 4.99
N LYS A 120 -8.82 -13.14 4.60
CA LYS A 120 -8.70 -14.59 4.84
C LYS A 120 -7.55 -15.23 4.06
N LYS A 121 -7.18 -14.63 2.92
CA LYS A 121 -6.06 -15.11 2.09
C LYS A 121 -4.70 -14.64 2.62
N LYS A 122 -4.67 -13.72 3.60
CA LYS A 122 -3.43 -13.23 4.23
C LYS A 122 -2.38 -12.83 3.18
N ILE A 123 -2.85 -12.17 2.12
CA ILE A 123 -2.06 -11.83 0.92
C ILE A 123 -0.88 -10.96 1.30
N TRP A 124 -1.16 -9.89 2.05
CA TRP A 124 -0.15 -8.99 2.57
C TRP A 124 0.88 -9.70 3.45
N GLU A 125 0.46 -10.58 4.37
CA GLU A 125 1.37 -11.32 5.25
C GLU A 125 2.32 -12.25 4.48
N GLN A 126 1.94 -12.70 3.29
CA GLN A 126 2.80 -13.51 2.42
C GLN A 126 3.77 -12.66 1.59
N ILE A 127 3.40 -11.42 1.27
CA ILE A 127 4.20 -10.51 0.43
C ILE A 127 5.18 -9.69 1.27
N GLN A 128 4.77 -9.26 2.47
CA GLN A 128 5.53 -8.38 3.35
C GLN A 128 6.93 -8.90 3.72
N PRO A 129 7.18 -10.20 3.96
CA PRO A 129 8.52 -10.71 4.23
C PRO A 129 9.50 -10.55 3.05
N ASP A 130 8.97 -10.48 1.84
CA ASP A 130 9.74 -10.32 0.61
C ASP A 130 9.89 -8.84 0.20
N LEU A 131 9.27 -7.91 0.94
CA LEU A 131 9.41 -6.46 0.76
C LEU A 131 10.54 -5.94 1.66
N TYR A 132 11.64 -5.49 1.05
CA TYR A 132 12.81 -4.97 1.76
C TYR A 132 13.54 -3.93 0.93
N THR A 133 14.27 -3.03 1.60
CA THR A 133 15.21 -2.12 0.93
C THR A 133 16.54 -2.81 0.67
N ASN A 134 17.14 -2.53 -0.49
CA ASN A 134 18.46 -3.05 -0.84
C ASN A 134 19.59 -2.13 -0.32
N ASP A 135 20.85 -2.48 -0.60
CA ASP A 135 22.05 -1.75 -0.13
C ASP A 135 22.15 -0.29 -0.64
N VAL A 136 21.33 0.08 -1.63
CA VAL A 136 21.25 1.45 -2.18
C VAL A 136 19.99 2.19 -1.72
N CYS A 137 19.33 1.70 -0.66
CA CYS A 137 18.11 2.27 -0.07
C CYS A 137 16.92 2.32 -1.05
N VAL A 138 16.91 1.49 -2.09
CA VAL A 138 15.77 1.35 -3.00
C VAL A 138 14.86 0.27 -2.45
N ALA A 139 13.58 0.56 -2.33
CA ALA A 139 12.58 -0.44 -1.96
C ALA A 139 12.53 -1.52 -3.05
N THR A 140 12.46 -2.78 -2.63
CA THR A 140 12.41 -3.94 -3.54
C THR A 140 11.40 -4.96 -3.07
N TYR A 141 10.87 -5.75 -4.01
CA TYR A 141 10.12 -6.97 -3.74
C TYR A 141 10.89 -8.16 -4.34
N LYS A 142 11.31 -9.11 -3.51
CA LYS A 142 12.18 -10.23 -3.94
C LYS A 142 13.44 -9.76 -4.70
N GLY A 143 13.97 -8.59 -4.35
CA GLY A 143 15.12 -7.97 -5.00
C GLY A 143 14.81 -7.22 -6.30
N ALA A 144 13.56 -7.27 -6.79
CA ALA A 144 13.12 -6.43 -7.90
C ALA A 144 12.80 -5.01 -7.38
N PRO A 145 13.45 -3.96 -7.89
CA PRO A 145 13.21 -2.59 -7.46
C PRO A 145 11.81 -2.09 -7.85
N PHE A 146 11.32 -1.15 -7.06
CA PHE A 146 10.10 -0.37 -7.30
C PHE A 146 10.26 0.66 -8.41
#